data_AF-A0A7Y6A799-F1
#
_entry.id   AF-A0A7Y6A799-F1
#
_cell.length_a   1.000
_cell.length_b   1.000
_cell.length_c   1.000
_cell.angle_alpha   90.00
_cell.angle_beta   90.00
_cell.angle_gamma   90.00
#
_symmetry.space_group_name_H-M   'P 1'
#
loop_
_entity.id
_entity.type
_entity.pdbx_description
1 polymer ?
#
loop_
_entity_poly.entity_id
_entity_poly.type
_entity_poly.pdbx_seq_one_letter_code
_entity_poly.pdbx_strand_id
1 'polypeptide(L)'
;MSPRQKVRALRLFVARHRRPLAALSAALAVAAGIVVARPPTPPSVPVLVAVRDLESGAVPGPHDLRTARLPPGTVPDHALRRPADTHGRALAAGVRRGEPITDVRLVGPQLRGSPGSVALPVRFADADAARLLRPGDRVDVLAGPASDTPGVAGDLAAAHARIVARESTVLARPDGDRDREGGLVILSVAPEAATAIAGAGASAPLTYTMHSAPGDRT
;
A
#
# COMPACT_ATOMS: atom_id res chain seq x y z
N MET A 1 47.54 33.99 52.46
CA MET A 1 46.62 33.12 53.23
C MET A 1 47.12 31.68 53.15
N SER A 2 47.58 31.10 54.27
CA SER A 2 48.28 29.81 54.24
C SER A 2 47.31 28.64 53.93
N PRO A 3 47.77 27.55 53.30
CA PRO A 3 46.92 26.40 52.97
C PRO A 3 46.22 25.81 54.20
N ARG A 4 46.85 25.89 55.38
CA ARG A 4 46.25 25.45 56.66
C ARG A 4 45.06 26.31 57.12
N GLN A 5 45.08 27.63 56.83
CA GLN A 5 43.94 28.51 57.14
C GLN A 5 42.74 28.24 56.23
N LYS A 6 42.96 27.97 54.93
CA LYS A 6 41.90 27.61 53.99
C LYS A 6 41.18 26.32 54.42
N VAL A 7 41.94 25.30 54.84
CA VAL A 7 41.36 24.02 55.32
C VAL A 7 40.56 24.21 56.61
N ARG A 8 41.03 25.04 57.55
CA ARG A 8 40.33 25.30 58.82
C ARG A 8 39.06 26.12 58.63
N ALA A 9 39.09 27.13 57.76
CA ALA A 9 37.92 27.90 57.37
C ALA A 9 36.88 27.06 56.62
N LEU A 10 37.33 26.18 55.71
CA LEU A 10 36.49 25.23 55.00
C LEU A 10 35.83 24.23 55.97
N ARG A 11 36.58 23.71 56.95
CA ARG A 11 36.03 22.81 57.98
C ARG A 11 34.96 23.48 58.84
N LEU A 12 35.17 24.72 59.27
CA LEU A 12 34.19 25.48 60.06
C LEU A 12 32.95 25.86 59.23
N PHE A 13 33.15 26.23 57.97
CA PHE A 13 32.05 26.52 57.04
C PHE A 13 31.21 25.28 56.76
N VAL A 14 31.84 24.13 56.49
CA VAL A 14 31.18 22.82 56.31
C VAL A 14 30.50 22.37 57.60
N ALA A 15 31.09 22.59 58.77
CA ALA A 15 30.45 22.28 60.06
C ALA A 15 29.18 23.11 60.29
N ARG A 16 29.21 24.41 59.92
CA ARG A 16 28.08 25.32 60.02
C ARG A 16 26.98 25.03 58.98
N HIS A 17 27.36 24.54 57.80
CA HIS A 17 26.45 24.15 56.71
C HIS A 17 26.25 22.62 56.61
N ARG A 18 26.57 21.86 57.67
CA ARG A 18 26.46 20.40 57.67
C ARG A 18 25.02 19.95 57.41
N ARG A 19 24.05 20.66 57.98
CA ARG A 19 22.61 20.37 57.82
C ARG A 19 22.13 20.55 56.36
N PRO A 20 22.34 21.70 55.69
CA PRO A 20 21.92 21.87 54.30
C PRO A 20 22.72 20.98 53.32
N LEU A 21 24.02 20.76 53.56
CA LEU A 21 24.81 19.85 52.72
C LEU A 21 24.32 18.40 52.82
N ALA A 22 24.00 17.92 54.03
CA ALA A 22 23.43 16.59 54.25
C ALA A 22 22.02 16.46 53.63
N ALA A 23 21.19 17.51 53.73
CA ALA A 23 19.88 17.53 53.09
C ALA A 23 19.99 17.47 51.56
N LEU A 24 20.93 18.22 50.96
CA LEU A 24 21.17 18.21 49.52
C LEU A 24 21.65 16.84 49.03
N SER A 25 22.60 16.22 49.73
CA SER A 25 23.10 14.90 49.35
C SER A 25 22.07 13.80 49.57
N ALA A 26 21.25 13.86 50.62
CA ALA A 26 20.11 12.97 50.81
C ALA A 26 19.08 13.14 49.66
N ALA A 27 18.76 14.38 49.29
CA ALA A 27 17.85 14.67 48.17
C ALA A 27 18.40 14.14 46.83
N LEU A 28 19.69 14.32 46.56
CA LEU A 28 20.36 13.76 45.38
C LEU A 28 20.38 12.23 45.39
N ALA A 29 20.63 11.60 46.55
CA ALA A 29 20.61 10.15 46.67
C ALA A 29 19.20 9.58 46.43
N VAL A 30 18.16 10.24 46.95
CA VAL A 30 16.76 9.88 46.68
C VAL A 30 16.43 10.08 45.20
N ALA A 31 16.82 11.20 44.61
CA ALA A 31 16.58 11.46 43.18
C ALA A 31 17.28 10.41 42.29
N ALA A 32 18.54 10.08 42.59
CA ALA A 32 19.27 9.02 41.89
C ALA A 32 18.61 7.64 42.10
N GLY A 33 18.19 7.34 43.33
CA GLY A 33 17.45 6.13 43.66
C GLY A 33 16.15 6.02 42.86
N ILE A 34 15.41 7.12 42.71
CA ILE A 34 14.19 7.18 41.87
C ILE A 34 14.52 6.91 40.41
N VAL A 35 15.60 7.48 39.87
CA VAL A 35 16.02 7.26 38.47
C VAL A 35 16.42 5.80 38.23
N VAL A 36 17.16 5.19 39.16
CA VAL A 36 17.58 3.79 39.08
C VAL A 36 16.39 2.83 39.26
N ALA A 37 15.42 3.19 40.10
CA ALA A 37 14.23 2.39 40.33
C ALA A 37 13.18 2.48 39.21
N ARG A 38 13.41 3.29 38.15
CA ARG A 38 12.49 3.34 37.01
C ARG A 38 12.49 1.99 36.29
N PRO A 39 11.34 1.34 36.08
CA PRO A 39 11.27 0.13 35.28
C PRO A 39 11.74 0.44 33.84
N PRO A 40 12.43 -0.51 33.19
CA PRO A 40 12.82 -0.34 31.80
C PRO A 40 11.56 -0.17 30.94
N THR A 41 11.64 0.69 29.92
CA THR A 41 10.55 0.87 28.97
C THR A 41 10.23 -0.49 28.34
N PRO A 42 8.97 -0.95 28.38
CA PRO A 42 8.62 -2.24 27.80
C PRO A 42 8.94 -2.24 26.30
N PRO A 43 9.35 -3.39 25.74
CA PRO A 43 9.64 -3.50 24.32
C PRO A 43 8.40 -3.11 23.52
N SER A 44 8.60 -2.31 22.49
CA SER A 44 7.51 -1.84 21.63
C SER A 44 7.97 -1.70 20.19
N VAL A 45 7.03 -1.91 19.29
CA VAL A 45 7.26 -1.92 17.85
C VAL A 45 6.46 -0.77 17.22
N PRO A 46 7.09 0.07 16.39
CA PRO A 46 6.37 1.11 15.66
C PRO A 46 5.53 0.47 14.53
N VAL A 47 4.26 0.88 14.45
CA VAL A 47 3.31 0.52 13.40
C VAL A 47 2.55 1.76 12.93
N LEU A 48 2.08 1.76 11.70
CA LEU A 48 1.16 2.77 11.20
C LEU A 48 -0.26 2.47 11.64
N VAL A 49 -0.95 3.49 12.16
CA VAL A 49 -2.36 3.43 12.51
C VAL A 49 -3.14 4.57 11.89
N ALA A 50 -4.43 4.36 11.63
CA ALA A 50 -5.31 5.41 11.16
C ALA A 50 -5.58 6.48 12.24
N VAL A 51 -5.54 7.75 11.86
CA VAL A 51 -5.82 8.89 12.77
C VAL A 51 -7.32 9.13 12.94
N ARG A 52 -8.09 8.77 11.91
CA ARG A 52 -9.55 8.89 11.80
C ARG A 52 -10.11 7.64 11.13
N ASP A 53 -11.43 7.53 11.08
CA ASP A 53 -12.06 6.52 10.25
C ASP A 53 -11.82 6.83 8.78
N LEU A 54 -11.39 5.82 8.03
CA LEU A 54 -11.10 5.88 6.61
C LEU A 54 -12.03 4.90 5.89
N GLU A 55 -12.63 5.36 4.81
CA GLU A 55 -13.55 4.56 4.02
C GLU A 55 -12.83 3.58 3.09
N SER A 56 -13.57 2.58 2.62
CA SER A 56 -13.10 1.74 1.52
C SER A 56 -12.83 2.62 0.29
N GLY A 57 -11.76 2.31 -0.44
CA GLY A 57 -11.35 3.10 -1.59
C GLY A 57 -10.72 4.45 -1.23
N ALA A 58 -10.44 4.77 0.03
CA ALA A 58 -9.64 5.94 0.40
C ALA A 58 -8.15 5.74 0.03
N VAL A 59 -7.46 6.81 -0.34
CA VAL A 59 -5.98 6.84 -0.48
C VAL A 59 -5.46 7.50 0.80
N PRO A 60 -4.80 6.78 1.74
CA PRO A 60 -4.31 7.40 2.96
C PRO A 60 -3.27 8.47 2.66
N GLY A 61 -3.55 9.72 3.06
CA GLY A 61 -2.61 10.83 2.97
C GLY A 61 -1.71 10.98 4.21
N PRO A 62 -0.75 11.92 4.20
CA PRO A 62 0.16 12.15 5.32
C PRO A 62 -0.52 12.47 6.66
N HIS A 63 -1.73 13.03 6.62
CA HIS A 63 -2.52 13.40 7.81
C HIS A 63 -3.48 12.30 8.27
N ASP A 64 -3.66 11.25 7.48
CA ASP A 64 -4.58 10.15 7.80
C ASP A 64 -3.92 9.06 8.63
N LEU A 65 -2.58 9.04 8.66
CA LEU A 65 -1.77 8.02 9.31
C LEU A 65 -0.84 8.63 10.36
N ARG A 66 -0.60 7.88 11.44
CA ARG A 66 0.45 8.20 12.42
C ARG A 66 1.16 6.94 12.85
N THR A 67 2.37 7.11 13.39
CA THR A 67 3.08 6.01 14.05
C THR A 67 2.54 5.82 15.46
N ALA A 68 2.20 4.58 15.82
CA ALA A 68 1.90 4.15 17.17
C ALA A 68 2.90 3.06 17.61
N ARG A 69 3.15 2.93 18.91
CA ARG A 69 3.98 1.87 19.47
C ARG A 69 3.09 0.83 20.12
N LEU A 70 3.18 -0.41 19.64
CA LEU A 70 2.44 -1.55 20.20
C LEU A 70 3.41 -2.57 20.84
N PRO A 71 2.99 -3.29 21.87
CA PRO A 71 3.71 -4.47 22.36
C PRO A 71 3.94 -5.48 21.21
N PRO A 72 5.11 -6.15 21.14
CA PRO A 72 5.41 -7.07 20.04
C PRO A 72 4.36 -8.15 19.80
N GLY A 73 3.76 -8.68 20.88
CA GLY A 73 2.74 -9.74 20.79
C GLY A 73 1.34 -9.29 20.35
N THR A 74 1.12 -7.98 20.16
CA THR A 74 -0.17 -7.43 19.69
C THR A 74 -0.08 -6.81 18.30
N VAL A 75 1.11 -6.81 17.70
CA VAL A 75 1.31 -6.29 16.34
C VAL A 75 0.79 -7.34 15.36
N PRO A 76 -0.18 -7.00 14.50
CA PRO A 76 -0.58 -7.90 13.43
C PRO A 76 0.61 -8.22 12.51
N ASP A 77 0.64 -9.44 11.99
CA ASP A 77 1.59 -9.79 10.95
C ASP A 77 1.47 -8.82 9.77
N HIS A 78 2.61 -8.48 9.17
CA HIS A 78 2.70 -7.55 8.05
C HIS A 78 2.10 -6.14 8.30
N ALA A 79 2.03 -5.70 9.56
CA ALA A 79 1.73 -4.31 9.88
C ALA A 79 2.78 -3.37 9.29
N LEU A 80 2.31 -2.36 8.55
CA LEU A 80 3.14 -1.38 7.89
C LEU A 80 3.80 -0.44 8.90
N ARG A 81 4.98 0.06 8.55
CA ARG A 81 5.81 0.86 9.46
C ARG A 81 6.19 2.21 8.89
N ARG A 82 6.15 2.37 7.56
CA ARG A 82 6.53 3.62 6.88
C ARG A 82 5.37 4.15 6.05
N PRO A 83 5.04 5.45 6.13
CA PRO A 83 3.99 6.04 5.31
C PRO A 83 4.19 5.82 3.80
N ALA A 84 5.45 5.72 3.35
CA ALA A 84 5.79 5.42 1.96
C ALA A 84 5.18 4.09 1.46
N ASP A 85 4.96 3.12 2.35
CA ASP A 85 4.39 1.81 2.02
C ASP A 85 2.90 1.90 1.62
N THR A 86 2.25 3.04 1.87
CA THR A 86 0.84 3.31 1.50
C THR A 86 0.68 4.21 0.28
N HIS A 87 1.75 4.77 -0.27
CA HIS A 87 1.67 5.77 -1.33
C HIS A 87 0.96 5.23 -2.58
N GLY A 88 -0.07 5.95 -3.04
CA GLY A 88 -0.88 5.58 -4.20
C GLY A 88 -1.81 4.37 -3.99
N ARG A 89 -1.75 3.69 -2.83
CA ARG A 89 -2.52 2.47 -2.56
C ARG A 89 -3.89 2.78 -1.96
N ALA A 90 -4.87 1.92 -2.24
CA ALA A 90 -6.25 2.05 -1.80
C ALA A 90 -6.52 1.23 -0.58
N LEU A 91 -7.32 1.72 0.35
CA LEU A 91 -7.90 0.81 1.33
C LEU A 91 -8.92 -0.11 0.63
N ALA A 92 -8.73 -1.43 0.73
CA ALA A 92 -9.65 -2.44 0.19
C ALA A 92 -10.99 -2.46 0.94
N ALA A 93 -10.95 -2.06 2.21
CA ALA A 93 -12.08 -1.99 3.12
C ALA A 93 -11.85 -0.84 4.10
N GLY A 94 -12.93 -0.38 4.74
CA GLY A 94 -12.83 0.67 5.76
C GLY A 94 -11.91 0.28 6.92
N VAL A 95 -11.28 1.30 7.50
CA VAL A 95 -10.36 1.19 8.64
C VAL A 95 -10.79 2.20 9.70
N ARG A 96 -10.94 1.75 10.94
CA ARG A 96 -11.31 2.65 12.06
C ARG A 96 -10.10 3.36 12.63
N ARG A 97 -10.35 4.51 13.26
CA ARG A 97 -9.35 5.26 14.01
C ARG A 97 -8.62 4.34 14.99
N GLY A 98 -7.28 4.35 14.92
CA GLY A 98 -6.40 3.59 15.79
C GLY A 98 -6.09 2.17 15.33
N GLU A 99 -6.76 1.67 14.28
CA GLU A 99 -6.45 0.36 13.72
C GLU A 99 -5.09 0.37 13.00
N PRO A 100 -4.25 -0.68 13.19
CA PRO A 100 -3.03 -0.85 12.41
C PRO A 100 -3.31 -1.08 10.93
N ILE A 101 -2.52 -0.42 10.08
CA ILE A 101 -2.56 -0.67 8.63
C ILE A 101 -1.67 -1.87 8.30
N THR A 102 -2.24 -2.87 7.66
CA THR A 102 -1.52 -4.01 7.10
C THR A 102 -1.45 -3.93 5.58
N ASP A 103 -0.50 -4.64 5.00
CA ASP A 103 -0.31 -4.73 3.56
C ASP A 103 -1.55 -5.26 2.80
N VAL A 104 -2.28 -6.22 3.38
CA VAL A 104 -3.50 -6.82 2.81
C VAL A 104 -4.69 -5.85 2.79
N ARG A 105 -4.67 -4.80 3.62
CA ARG A 105 -5.68 -3.74 3.57
C ARG A 105 -5.49 -2.81 2.39
N LEU A 106 -4.37 -2.91 1.69
CA LEU A 106 -4.00 -2.00 0.62
C LEU A 106 -4.05 -2.66 -0.75
N VAL A 107 -4.95 -2.17 -1.60
CA VAL A 107 -5.00 -2.49 -3.02
C VAL A 107 -3.98 -1.62 -3.76
N GLY A 108 -3.17 -2.21 -4.63
CA GLY A 108 -2.17 -1.48 -5.41
C GLY A 108 -2.77 -0.35 -6.25
N PRO A 109 -2.02 0.75 -6.51
CA PRO A 109 -2.46 1.86 -7.36
C PRO A 109 -2.97 1.40 -8.71
N GLN A 110 -2.44 0.27 -9.18
CA GLN A 110 -2.75 -0.24 -10.49
C GLN A 110 -4.20 -0.70 -10.59
N LEU A 111 -4.91 -1.06 -9.51
CA LEU A 111 -6.31 -1.51 -9.59
C LEU A 111 -7.36 -0.39 -9.58
N ARG A 112 -6.94 0.88 -9.47
CA ARG A 112 -7.88 2.01 -9.34
C ARG A 112 -8.40 2.57 -10.66
N GLY A 113 -7.73 2.28 -11.77
CA GLY A 113 -8.02 2.92 -13.06
C GLY A 113 -7.94 4.46 -12.99
N SER A 114 -8.27 5.12 -14.10
CA SER A 114 -8.44 6.57 -14.13
C SER A 114 -9.81 6.98 -13.57
N PRO A 115 -9.98 8.21 -13.03
CA PRO A 115 -11.30 8.72 -12.62
C PRO A 115 -12.33 8.58 -13.75
N GLY A 116 -13.51 8.05 -13.44
CA GLY A 116 -14.56 7.77 -14.43
C GLY A 116 -14.38 6.47 -15.22
N SER A 117 -13.34 5.68 -14.95
CA SER A 117 -13.16 4.34 -15.52
C SER A 117 -13.62 3.24 -14.58
N VAL A 118 -13.83 2.05 -15.13
CA VAL A 118 -14.17 0.82 -14.39
C VAL A 118 -13.02 -0.17 -14.52
N ALA A 119 -12.68 -0.85 -13.42
CA ALA A 119 -11.76 -1.99 -13.44
C ALA A 119 -12.51 -3.24 -13.92
N LEU A 120 -12.28 -3.64 -15.17
CA LEU A 120 -12.92 -4.80 -15.81
C LEU A 120 -11.94 -5.99 -15.87
N PRO A 121 -12.26 -7.15 -15.26
CA PRO A 121 -11.55 -8.38 -15.54
C PRO A 121 -11.86 -8.85 -16.97
N VAL A 122 -10.83 -8.98 -17.80
CA VAL A 122 -10.90 -9.43 -19.19
C VAL A 122 -10.04 -10.67 -19.36
N ARG A 123 -10.60 -11.71 -19.98
CA ARG A 123 -9.88 -12.94 -20.32
C ARG A 123 -9.53 -12.93 -21.79
N PHE A 124 -8.24 -12.90 -22.09
CA PHE A 124 -7.73 -13.03 -23.45
C PHE A 124 -7.53 -14.51 -23.80
N ALA A 125 -7.79 -14.89 -25.05
CA ALA A 125 -7.73 -16.27 -25.50
C ALA A 125 -6.31 -16.86 -25.38
N ASP A 126 -5.27 -16.06 -25.62
CA ASP A 126 -3.88 -16.48 -25.50
C ASP A 126 -3.30 -16.07 -24.14
N ALA A 127 -3.05 -17.07 -23.30
CA ALA A 127 -2.49 -16.88 -21.97
C ALA A 127 -1.01 -16.46 -21.99
N ASP A 128 -0.23 -16.93 -22.97
CA ASP A 128 1.19 -16.60 -23.08
C ASP A 128 1.39 -15.19 -23.63
N ALA A 129 0.55 -14.77 -24.59
CA ALA A 129 0.48 -13.38 -24.99
C ALA A 129 0.13 -12.48 -23.80
N ALA A 130 -0.96 -12.78 -23.08
CA ALA A 130 -1.38 -11.97 -21.92
C ALA A 130 -0.31 -11.83 -20.82
N ARG A 131 0.66 -12.75 -20.72
CA ARG A 131 1.81 -12.64 -19.80
C ARG A 131 2.80 -11.54 -20.17
N LEU A 132 2.81 -11.09 -21.42
CA LEU A 132 3.65 -9.99 -21.89
C LEU A 132 3.17 -8.64 -21.36
N LEU A 133 1.87 -8.53 -21.01
CA LEU A 133 1.27 -7.31 -20.50
C LEU A 133 1.76 -6.97 -19.10
N ARG A 134 2.11 -5.70 -18.92
CA ARG A 134 2.55 -5.11 -17.66
C ARG A 134 1.55 -4.07 -17.20
N PRO A 135 1.39 -3.89 -15.87
CA PRO A 135 0.62 -2.76 -15.36
C PRO A 135 1.12 -1.43 -15.93
N GLY A 136 0.21 -0.63 -16.47
CA GLY A 136 0.50 0.62 -17.17
C GLY A 136 0.50 0.53 -18.70
N ASP A 137 0.53 -0.67 -19.28
CA ASP A 137 0.45 -0.83 -20.74
C ASP A 137 -0.91 -0.34 -21.26
N ARG A 138 -0.89 0.29 -22.45
CA ARG A 138 -2.10 0.70 -23.16
C ARG A 138 -2.42 -0.30 -24.25
N VAL A 139 -3.65 -0.81 -24.22
CA VAL A 139 -4.11 -1.84 -25.15
C VAL A 139 -5.41 -1.45 -25.83
N ASP A 140 -5.54 -1.84 -27.08
CA ASP A 140 -6.84 -1.96 -27.73
C ASP A 140 -7.31 -3.41 -27.56
N VAL A 141 -8.57 -3.60 -27.21
CA VAL A 141 -9.18 -4.93 -27.06
C VAL A 141 -9.91 -5.25 -28.36
N LEU A 142 -9.62 -6.43 -28.91
CA LEU A 142 -10.25 -6.93 -30.12
C LEU A 142 -11.03 -8.20 -29.82
N ALA A 143 -12.18 -8.34 -30.45
CA ALA A 143 -12.94 -9.58 -30.49
C ALA A 143 -12.71 -10.27 -31.83
N GLY A 144 -12.35 -11.55 -31.78
CA GLY A 144 -12.27 -12.41 -32.95
C GLY A 144 -13.65 -12.68 -33.56
N PRO A 145 -13.70 -13.43 -34.67
CA PRO A 145 -14.97 -13.86 -35.24
C PRO A 145 -15.72 -14.75 -34.24
N ALA A 146 -17.04 -14.55 -34.13
CA ALA A 146 -17.88 -15.34 -33.23
C ALA A 146 -17.93 -16.80 -33.68
N SER A 147 -17.76 -17.74 -32.74
CA SER A 147 -17.67 -19.17 -33.04
C SER A 147 -19.00 -19.80 -33.49
N ASP A 148 -20.13 -19.13 -33.23
CA ASP A 148 -21.47 -19.71 -33.38
C ASP A 148 -22.35 -18.99 -34.43
N THR A 149 -21.89 -18.89 -35.68
CA THR A 149 -22.82 -18.62 -36.80
C THR A 149 -23.11 -19.92 -37.55
N PRO A 150 -24.12 -20.70 -37.15
CA PRO A 150 -24.59 -21.82 -37.96
C PRO A 150 -25.32 -21.24 -39.19
N GLY A 151 -24.72 -21.34 -40.38
CA GLY A 151 -25.47 -21.18 -41.62
C GLY A 151 -24.83 -20.45 -42.79
N VAL A 152 -23.59 -19.94 -42.73
CA VAL A 152 -22.95 -19.34 -43.91
C VAL A 152 -21.54 -19.89 -44.11
N ALA A 153 -21.47 -21.09 -44.70
CA ALA A 153 -20.22 -21.72 -45.15
C ALA A 153 -19.53 -20.98 -46.33
N GLY A 154 -19.93 -19.72 -46.61
CA GLY A 154 -19.45 -18.93 -47.75
C GLY A 154 -18.56 -17.73 -47.39
N ASP A 155 -18.58 -17.23 -46.15
CA ASP A 155 -17.94 -15.92 -45.80
C ASP A 155 -17.01 -15.95 -44.57
N LEU A 156 -16.67 -17.14 -44.06
CA LEU A 156 -15.71 -17.28 -42.94
C LEU A 156 -14.31 -16.76 -43.28
N ALA A 157 -13.98 -16.60 -44.56
CA ALA A 157 -12.70 -16.02 -45.01
C ALA A 157 -12.59 -14.50 -44.81
N ALA A 158 -13.69 -13.79 -44.53
CA ALA A 158 -13.73 -12.34 -44.31
C ALA A 158 -14.03 -11.96 -42.85
N ALA A 159 -14.03 -12.93 -41.93
CA ALA A 159 -14.38 -12.69 -40.53
C ALA A 159 -13.20 -12.06 -39.79
N HIS A 160 -13.06 -10.73 -39.92
CA HIS A 160 -11.98 -9.96 -39.33
C HIS A 160 -12.21 -9.71 -37.83
N ALA A 161 -11.12 -9.65 -37.05
CA ALA A 161 -11.17 -9.19 -35.67
C ALA A 161 -11.63 -7.73 -35.60
N ARG A 162 -12.55 -7.42 -34.69
CA ARG A 162 -13.10 -6.07 -34.51
C ARG A 162 -12.63 -5.49 -33.19
N ILE A 163 -12.18 -4.24 -33.22
CA ILE A 163 -11.83 -3.48 -32.01
C ILE A 163 -13.12 -3.18 -31.22
N VAL A 164 -13.16 -3.61 -29.97
CA VAL A 164 -14.29 -3.42 -29.05
C VAL A 164 -14.04 -2.38 -27.98
N ALA A 165 -12.77 -2.10 -27.68
CA ALA A 165 -12.36 -0.99 -26.83
C ALA A 165 -10.99 -0.48 -27.26
N ARG A 166 -10.78 0.82 -27.10
CA ARG A 166 -9.50 1.48 -27.39
C ARG A 166 -8.87 2.07 -26.14
N GLU A 167 -7.54 2.20 -26.15
CA GLU A 167 -6.78 2.93 -25.11
C GLU A 167 -7.08 2.46 -23.67
N SER A 168 -7.35 1.16 -23.51
CA SER A 168 -7.58 0.56 -22.20
C SER A 168 -6.26 0.40 -21.46
N THR A 169 -6.22 0.70 -20.17
CA THR A 169 -4.97 0.61 -19.39
C THR A 169 -4.91 -0.68 -18.60
N VAL A 170 -3.81 -1.44 -18.68
CA VAL A 170 -3.61 -2.63 -17.87
C VAL A 170 -3.40 -2.24 -16.41
N LEU A 171 -4.26 -2.76 -15.55
CA LEU A 171 -4.26 -2.53 -14.11
C LEU A 171 -3.52 -3.64 -13.38
N ALA A 172 -3.84 -4.89 -13.66
CA ALA A 172 -3.13 -5.99 -13.03
C ALA A 172 -3.26 -7.25 -13.84
N ARG A 173 -2.33 -8.16 -13.61
CA ARG A 173 -2.44 -9.54 -14.05
C ARG A 173 -2.44 -10.41 -12.79
N PRO A 174 -3.59 -10.93 -12.35
CA PRO A 174 -3.65 -11.81 -11.19
C PRO A 174 -2.77 -13.04 -11.42
N ASP A 175 -1.88 -13.34 -10.48
CA ASP A 175 -1.13 -14.59 -10.49
C ASP A 175 -1.98 -15.68 -9.84
N GLY A 176 -2.29 -16.76 -10.56
CA GLY A 176 -3.00 -17.91 -10.00
C GLY A 176 -3.99 -18.65 -10.91
N ASP A 177 -4.30 -18.12 -12.09
CA ASP A 177 -5.30 -18.74 -12.97
C ASP A 177 -4.65 -19.54 -14.11
N ARG A 178 -3.77 -20.49 -13.73
CA ARG A 178 -3.04 -21.33 -14.70
C ARG A 178 -3.88 -22.50 -15.25
N ASP A 179 -4.98 -22.81 -14.58
CA ASP A 179 -5.82 -23.98 -14.88
C ASP A 179 -7.02 -23.65 -15.78
N ARG A 180 -7.20 -22.37 -16.16
CA ARG A 180 -8.25 -21.93 -17.08
C ARG A 180 -7.65 -21.54 -18.42
N GLU A 181 -8.38 -21.85 -19.50
CA GLU A 181 -8.01 -21.47 -20.86
C GLU A 181 -7.99 -19.95 -20.99
N GLY A 182 -6.88 -19.39 -21.50
CA GLY A 182 -6.67 -17.94 -21.66
C GLY A 182 -6.13 -17.20 -20.44
N GLY A 183 -5.61 -16.00 -20.66
CA GLY A 183 -4.97 -15.15 -19.65
C GLY A 183 -5.89 -14.08 -19.07
N LEU A 184 -6.05 -14.05 -17.74
CA LEU A 184 -6.83 -13.03 -17.04
C LEU A 184 -6.02 -11.75 -16.82
N VAL A 185 -6.58 -10.62 -17.23
CA VAL A 185 -6.01 -9.28 -17.06
C VAL A 185 -7.10 -8.34 -16.58
N ILE A 186 -6.79 -7.47 -15.62
CA ILE A 186 -7.68 -6.41 -15.17
C ILE A 186 -7.33 -5.15 -15.97
N LEU A 187 -8.33 -4.58 -16.65
CA LEU A 187 -8.20 -3.36 -17.45
C LEU A 187 -8.98 -2.21 -16.82
N SER A 188 -8.46 -0.99 -16.93
CA SER A 188 -9.21 0.25 -16.74
C SER A 188 -9.81 0.63 -18.07
N VAL A 189 -11.14 0.66 -18.12
CA VAL A 189 -11.92 0.89 -19.32
C VAL A 189 -12.99 1.95 -19.05
N ALA A 190 -13.41 2.68 -20.09
CA ALA A 190 -14.60 3.52 -20.00
C ALA A 190 -15.84 2.66 -19.73
N PRO A 191 -16.87 3.15 -19.01
CA PRO A 191 -18.07 2.37 -18.70
C PRO A 191 -18.77 1.79 -19.94
N GLU A 192 -18.80 2.53 -21.03
CA GLU A 192 -19.40 2.10 -22.30
C GLU A 192 -18.58 0.97 -22.93
N ALA A 193 -17.25 1.11 -22.92
CA ALA A 193 -16.32 0.08 -23.39
C ALA A 193 -16.40 -1.19 -22.55
N ALA A 194 -16.66 -1.08 -21.24
CA ALA A 194 -16.82 -2.23 -20.37
C ALA A 194 -18.00 -3.12 -20.82
N THR A 195 -19.11 -2.48 -21.19
CA THR A 195 -20.31 -3.16 -21.68
C THR A 195 -20.05 -3.82 -23.04
N ALA A 196 -19.33 -3.15 -23.93
CA ALA A 196 -18.94 -3.69 -25.23
C ALA A 196 -18.01 -4.91 -25.12
N ILE A 197 -17.00 -4.84 -24.24
CA ILE A 197 -16.07 -5.95 -23.98
C ILE A 197 -16.82 -7.13 -23.35
N ALA A 198 -17.69 -6.89 -22.37
CA ALA A 198 -18.46 -7.95 -21.72
C ALA A 198 -19.37 -8.69 -22.71
N GLY A 199 -20.07 -7.95 -23.58
CA GLY A 199 -20.88 -8.56 -24.64
C GLY A 199 -20.05 -9.34 -25.65
N ALA A 200 -18.90 -8.81 -26.07
CA ALA A 200 -18.04 -9.48 -27.05
C ALA A 200 -17.36 -10.74 -26.48
N GLY A 201 -16.86 -10.68 -25.24
CA GLY A 201 -16.20 -11.81 -24.58
C GLY A 201 -17.13 -12.98 -24.26
N ALA A 202 -18.45 -12.74 -24.26
CA ALA A 202 -19.45 -13.80 -24.14
C ALA A 202 -19.67 -14.59 -25.45
N SER A 203 -19.28 -14.04 -26.60
CA SER A 203 -19.61 -14.60 -27.92
C SER A 203 -18.39 -14.87 -28.82
N ALA A 204 -17.23 -14.31 -28.46
CA ALA A 204 -16.02 -14.39 -29.27
C ALA A 204 -14.75 -14.39 -28.40
N PRO A 205 -13.68 -15.05 -28.86
CA PRO A 205 -12.37 -14.96 -28.19
C PRO A 205 -11.84 -13.53 -28.24
N LEU A 206 -11.32 -13.04 -27.12
CA LEU A 206 -10.72 -11.72 -27.04
C LEU A 206 -9.20 -11.79 -27.24
N THR A 207 -8.65 -10.82 -27.96
CA THR A 207 -7.22 -10.57 -28.11
C THR A 207 -6.93 -9.07 -27.91
N TYR A 208 -5.67 -8.67 -27.98
CA TYR A 208 -5.28 -7.27 -27.79
C TYR A 208 -4.15 -6.85 -28.73
N THR A 209 -4.03 -5.55 -28.94
CA THR A 209 -2.84 -4.91 -29.52
C THR A 209 -2.27 -3.92 -28.52
N MET A 210 -0.94 -3.88 -28.38
CA MET A 210 -0.25 -2.95 -27.49
C MET A 210 0.20 -1.71 -28.25
N HIS A 211 0.04 -0.56 -27.62
CA HIS A 211 0.67 0.68 -28.07
C HIS A 211 1.92 0.89 -27.23
N SER A 212 3.06 1.09 -27.88
CA SER A 212 4.20 1.65 -27.16
C SER A 212 3.83 3.08 -26.79
N ALA A 213 3.94 3.44 -25.50
CA ALA A 213 4.01 4.84 -25.14
C ALA A 213 5.14 5.47 -25.97
N PRO A 214 4.96 6.68 -26.55
CA PRO A 214 6.07 7.40 -27.14
C PRO A 214 7.11 7.57 -26.05
N GLY A 215 8.25 6.90 -26.21
CA GLY A 215 9.35 6.97 -25.25
C GLY A 215 9.76 8.42 -25.06
N ASP A 216 9.87 8.80 -23.80
CA ASP A 216 10.50 10.05 -23.40
C ASP A 216 11.95 10.02 -23.93
N ARG A 217 12.17 10.69 -25.06
CA ARG A 217 13.52 11.02 -25.52
C ARG A 217 13.90 12.31 -24.80
N THR A 218 14.46 12.19 -23.59
CA THR A 218 15.52 13.05 -23.05
C THR A 218 16.04 12.49 -21.74
#